data_AF-A0AAW1TQB5-F1
#
_entry.id   AF-A0AAW1TQB5-F1
#
_cell.length_a   1.000
_cell.length_b   1.000
_cell.length_c   1.000
_cell.angle_alpha   90.00
_cell.angle_beta   90.00
_cell.angle_gamma   90.00
#
_symmetry.space_group_name_H-M   'P 1'
#
loop_
_entity.id
_entity.type
_entity.pdbx_description
1 polymer ?
#
loop_
_entity_poly.entity_id
_entity_poly.type
_entity_poly.pdbx_seq_one_letter_code
_entity_poly.pdbx_strand_id
1 'polypeptide(L)'
;MSKEVKSKERRQLFDNLRRKGNFLAGDGKCFKAVGQTYVPDRTLLPCDNCMGYFSSKLLRTHREKLFVNVTSRKMRELSKILVEMRKLDKSINTLFSALQPKYFDLFVEATKLVAKYDPEKDVYNSPTFAMNIGTSLKQCCELAISMAYKKTSSISFSC
;
A
#
# COMPACT_ATOMS: atom_id res chain seq x y z
N MET A 1 -26.89 1.13 10.70
CA MET A 1 -26.29 -0.21 10.88
C MET A 1 -27.26 -1.26 10.33
N SER A 2 -27.37 -1.29 9.00
CA SER A 2 -28.61 -1.70 8.31
C SER A 2 -28.46 -2.97 7.46
N LYS A 3 -27.47 -3.82 7.79
CA LYS A 3 -27.15 -5.03 7.01
C LYS A 3 -27.64 -6.29 7.72
N GLU A 4 -28.09 -7.26 6.95
CA GLU A 4 -28.62 -8.54 7.46
C GLU A 4 -27.67 -9.25 8.42
N VAL A 5 -28.25 -9.88 9.44
CA VAL A 5 -27.53 -10.69 10.43
C VAL A 5 -26.86 -11.86 9.70
N LYS A 6 -25.56 -12.09 9.94
CA LYS A 6 -24.66 -13.08 9.27
C LYS A 6 -24.14 -12.75 7.87
N SER A 7 -24.42 -11.57 7.30
CA SER A 7 -23.79 -11.15 6.04
C SER A 7 -22.26 -11.02 6.16
N LYS A 8 -21.52 -11.42 5.12
CA LYS A 8 -20.05 -11.27 5.03
C LYS A 8 -19.61 -9.81 5.17
N GLU A 9 -20.37 -8.89 4.58
CA GLU A 9 -20.13 -7.45 4.67
C GLU A 9 -20.28 -6.95 6.11
N ARG A 10 -21.31 -7.44 6.81
CA ARG A 10 -21.54 -7.10 8.23
C ARG A 10 -20.36 -7.56 9.08
N ARG A 11 -19.86 -8.78 8.87
CA ARG A 11 -18.69 -9.31 9.59
C ARG A 11 -17.44 -8.47 9.35
N GLN A 12 -17.18 -8.07 8.10
CA GLN A 12 -16.05 -7.20 7.75
C GLN A 12 -16.16 -5.80 8.37
N LEU A 13 -17.36 -5.21 8.41
CA LEU A 13 -17.62 -3.92 9.09
C LEU A 13 -17.35 -4.01 10.59
N PHE A 14 -17.83 -5.04 11.26
CA PHE A 14 -17.57 -5.26 12.69
C PHE A 14 -16.08 -5.50 12.96
N ASP A 15 -15.38 -6.25 12.11
CA ASP A 15 -13.94 -6.45 12.24
C ASP A 15 -13.14 -5.15 12.06
N ASN A 16 -13.54 -4.29 11.12
CA ASN A 16 -12.93 -2.98 10.93
C ASN A 16 -13.18 -2.04 12.11
N LEU A 17 -14.40 -2.01 12.65
CA LEU A 17 -14.74 -1.23 13.84
C LEU A 17 -13.95 -1.70 15.07
N ARG A 18 -13.81 -3.01 15.26
CA ARG A 18 -13.01 -3.59 16.36
C ARG A 18 -11.54 -3.22 16.25
N ARG A 19 -10.96 -3.27 15.04
CA ARG A 19 -9.56 -2.87 14.82
C ARG A 19 -9.34 -1.38 15.09
N LYS A 20 -10.23 -0.52 14.59
CA LYS A 20 -10.16 0.93 14.85
C LYS A 20 -10.32 1.28 16.34
N GLY A 21 -11.26 0.62 17.04
CA GLY A 21 -11.47 0.84 18.47
C GLY A 21 -10.26 0.46 19.32
N ASN A 22 -9.58 -0.64 18.99
CA ASN A 22 -8.36 -1.04 19.68
C ASN A 22 -7.22 -0.03 19.49
N PHE A 23 -7.07 0.57 18.30
CA PHE A 23 -6.05 1.58 18.00
C PHE A 23 -6.18 2.86 18.83
N LEU A 24 -7.41 3.30 19.09
CA LEU A 24 -7.70 4.52 19.84
C LEU A 24 -7.67 4.32 21.38
N ALA A 25 -7.64 3.09 21.86
CA ALA A 25 -7.67 2.74 23.29
C ALA A 25 -6.27 2.55 23.91
N GLY A 26 -5.25 3.19 23.35
CA GLY A 26 -3.86 3.15 23.83
C GLY A 26 -3.65 3.58 25.29
N ASP A 27 -4.64 4.25 25.90
CA ASP A 27 -4.61 4.74 27.29
C ASP A 27 -5.25 3.78 28.31
N GLY A 28 -5.33 2.48 27.99
CA GLY A 28 -5.67 1.45 28.98
C GLY A 28 -7.16 1.28 29.28
N LYS A 29 -8.06 1.78 28.43
CA LYS A 29 -9.51 1.59 28.58
C LYS A 29 -10.19 1.11 27.30
N CYS A 30 -9.86 -0.10 26.83
CA CYS A 30 -10.85 -1.01 26.24
C CYS A 30 -10.29 -2.43 26.02
N PHE A 31 -10.89 -3.43 26.67
CA PHE A 31 -10.76 -4.86 26.37
C PHE A 31 -12.11 -5.34 25.79
N LYS A 32 -12.30 -6.27 24.86
CA LYS A 32 -11.55 -7.01 23.83
C LYS A 32 -12.65 -7.54 22.89
N ALA A 33 -12.33 -7.94 21.65
CA ALA A 33 -13.00 -9.08 21.03
C ALA A 33 -12.03 -9.80 20.07
N VAL A 34 -10.92 -10.29 20.62
CA VAL A 34 -10.13 -11.35 19.99
C VAL A 34 -10.34 -12.58 20.86
N GLY A 35 -10.76 -13.69 20.25
CA GLY A 35 -10.93 -15.00 20.88
C GLY A 35 -9.60 -15.62 21.32
N GLN A 36 -8.83 -14.88 22.11
CA GLN A 36 -7.63 -15.33 22.78
C GLN A 36 -7.83 -15.02 24.24
N THR A 37 -7.76 -16.08 25.05
CA THR A 37 -7.86 -16.06 26.51
C THR A 37 -7.17 -14.82 27.06
N TYR A 38 -7.91 -14.03 27.83
CA TYR A 38 -7.35 -12.91 28.55
C TYR A 38 -6.26 -13.45 29.48
N VAL A 39 -5.02 -13.05 29.24
CA VAL A 39 -3.90 -13.29 30.14
C VAL A 39 -3.44 -11.90 30.56
N PRO A 40 -3.60 -11.51 31.83
CA PRO A 40 -3.12 -10.22 32.32
C PRO A 40 -1.61 -10.10 32.11
N ASP A 41 -1.10 -8.88 31.91
CA ASP A 41 0.32 -8.53 31.79
C ASP A 41 1.08 -9.02 30.54
N ARG A 42 0.40 -9.11 29.37
CA ARG A 42 1.13 -9.24 28.08
C ARG A 42 1.38 -7.88 27.46
N THR A 43 2.65 -7.53 27.26
CA THR A 43 3.06 -6.41 26.40
C THR A 43 2.58 -6.68 24.97
N LEU A 44 1.62 -5.89 24.51
CA LEU A 44 1.15 -5.91 23.12
C LEU A 44 1.76 -4.73 22.37
N LEU A 45 2.32 -5.01 21.21
CA LEU A 45 2.96 -4.03 20.34
C LEU A 45 2.03 -3.66 19.18
N PRO A 46 1.94 -2.37 18.81
CA PRO A 46 1.14 -1.94 17.66
C PRO A 46 1.83 -2.30 16.34
N CYS A 47 1.02 -2.48 15.29
CA CYS A 47 1.49 -2.62 13.91
C CYS A 47 1.11 -1.38 13.09
N ASP A 48 2.11 -0.71 12.53
CA ASP A 48 1.94 0.55 11.79
C ASP A 48 1.07 0.42 10.54
N ASN A 49 1.05 -0.77 9.93
CA ASN A 49 0.39 -0.99 8.65
C ASN A 49 -1.07 -1.47 8.77
N CYS A 50 -1.45 -2.09 9.90
CA CYS A 50 -2.84 -2.54 10.11
C CYS A 50 -3.51 -1.94 11.34
N MET A 51 -2.79 -1.11 12.11
CA MET A 51 -3.27 -0.47 13.35
C MET A 51 -3.78 -1.48 14.40
N GLY A 52 -3.27 -2.71 14.36
CA GLY A 52 -3.62 -3.78 15.31
C GLY A 52 -2.54 -3.99 16.38
N TYR A 53 -2.95 -4.53 17.54
CA TYR A 53 -2.06 -4.91 18.64
C TYR A 53 -1.78 -6.40 18.65
N PHE A 54 -0.51 -6.79 18.75
CA PHE A 54 -0.05 -8.17 18.71
C PHE A 54 1.02 -8.43 19.77
N SER A 55 1.13 -9.67 20.25
CA SER A 55 2.33 -10.08 21.00
C SER A 55 3.56 -10.05 20.09
N SER A 56 4.76 -9.85 20.63
CA SER A 56 5.99 -9.73 19.83
C SER A 56 6.20 -10.89 18.85
N LYS A 57 5.93 -12.13 19.29
CA LYS A 57 6.04 -13.33 18.44
C LYS A 57 5.00 -13.33 17.30
N LEU A 58 3.76 -12.95 17.59
CA LEU A 58 2.70 -12.88 16.58
C LEU A 58 2.91 -11.70 15.64
N LEU A 59 3.42 -10.56 16.12
CA LEU A 59 3.72 -9.38 15.31
C LEU A 59 4.74 -9.70 14.22
N ARG A 60 5.78 -10.49 14.53
CA ARG A 60 6.78 -10.93 13.54
C ARG A 60 6.13 -11.67 12.37
N THR A 61 5.41 -12.75 12.65
CA THR A 61 4.72 -13.55 11.62
C THR A 61 3.60 -12.77 10.93
N HIS A 62 2.95 -11.85 11.66
CA HIS A 62 1.94 -10.96 11.10
C HIS A 62 2.54 -9.99 10.09
N ARG A 63 3.68 -9.36 10.40
CA ARG A 63 4.42 -8.47 9.50
C ARG A 63 4.78 -9.19 8.20
N GLU A 64 5.36 -10.39 8.27
CA GLU A 64 5.69 -11.21 7.10
C GLU A 64 4.48 -11.43 6.18
N LYS A 65 3.34 -11.84 6.75
CA LYS A 65 2.09 -12.05 5.97
C LYS A 65 1.50 -10.74 5.44
N LEU A 66 1.59 -9.66 6.20
CA LEU A 66 1.16 -8.34 5.75
C LEU A 66 1.99 -7.84 4.58
N PHE A 67 3.31 -8.01 4.61
CA PHE A 67 4.19 -7.55 3.54
C PHE A 67 3.80 -8.16 2.19
N VAL A 68 3.45 -9.44 2.14
CA VAL A 68 2.94 -10.07 0.90
C VAL A 68 1.71 -9.34 0.37
N ASN A 69 0.75 -9.02 1.24
CA ASN A 69 -0.48 -8.32 0.84
C ASN A 69 -0.23 -6.87 0.43
N VAL A 70 0.62 -6.15 1.16
CA VAL A 70 0.98 -4.76 0.86
C VAL A 70 1.74 -4.68 -0.46
N THR A 71 2.76 -5.51 -0.64
CA THR A 71 3.53 -5.60 -1.88
C THR A 71 2.61 -5.98 -3.04
N SER A 72 1.73 -6.96 -2.86
CA SER A 72 0.78 -7.34 -3.90
C SER A 72 -0.17 -6.21 -4.29
N ARG A 73 -0.64 -5.40 -3.32
CA ARG A 73 -1.47 -4.21 -3.61
C ARG A 73 -0.69 -3.17 -4.41
N LYS A 74 0.51 -2.79 -3.94
CA LYS A 74 1.38 -1.84 -4.65
C LYS A 74 1.71 -2.31 -6.07
N MET A 75 2.04 -3.59 -6.24
CA MET A 75 2.29 -4.17 -7.55
C MET A 75 1.08 -4.07 -8.48
N ARG A 76 -0.14 -4.31 -7.98
CA ARG A 76 -1.38 -4.16 -8.77
C ARG A 76 -1.65 -2.70 -9.15
N GLU A 77 -1.37 -1.76 -8.25
CA GLU A 77 -1.54 -0.33 -8.52
C GLU A 77 -0.56 0.15 -9.60
N LEU A 78 0.72 -0.20 -9.45
CA LEU A 78 1.77 0.15 -10.42
C LEU A 78 1.54 -0.53 -11.79
N SER A 79 1.09 -1.78 -11.79
CA SER A 79 0.82 -2.50 -13.06
C SER A 79 -0.36 -1.92 -13.81
N LYS A 80 -1.41 -1.43 -13.14
CA LYS A 80 -2.51 -0.70 -13.82
C LYS A 80 -1.99 0.51 -14.59
N ILE A 81 -1.14 1.32 -13.95
CA ILE A 81 -0.52 2.48 -14.60
C ILE A 81 0.34 2.04 -15.77
N LEU A 82 1.21 1.05 -15.58
CA LEU A 82 2.09 0.56 -16.65
C LEU A 82 1.29 0.05 -17.86
N VAL A 83 0.15 -0.60 -17.63
CA VAL A 83 -0.75 -1.04 -18.69
C VAL A 83 -1.35 0.15 -19.44
N GLU A 84 -1.82 1.19 -18.75
CA GLU A 84 -2.32 2.40 -19.42
C GLU A 84 -1.21 3.15 -20.17
N MET A 85 -0.03 3.30 -19.57
CA MET A 85 1.13 3.92 -20.24
C MET A 85 1.51 3.18 -21.52
N ARG A 86 1.47 1.84 -21.53
CA ARG A 86 1.73 1.03 -22.73
C ARG A 86 0.73 1.24 -23.86
N LYS A 87 -0.50 1.62 -23.53
CA LYS A 87 -1.51 1.96 -24.55
C LYS A 87 -1.20 3.31 -25.19
N LEU A 88 -0.67 4.25 -24.42
CA LEU A 88 -0.28 5.58 -24.88
C LEU A 88 1.07 5.55 -25.63
N ASP A 89 2.05 4.79 -25.13
CA ASP A 89 3.36 4.62 -25.75
C ASP A 89 3.80 3.14 -25.68
N LYS A 90 3.86 2.50 -26.84
CA LYS A 90 4.24 1.08 -26.99
C LYS A 90 5.73 0.82 -26.74
N SER A 91 6.58 1.84 -26.67
CA SER A 91 8.02 1.68 -26.37
C SER A 91 8.27 1.25 -24.91
N ILE A 92 7.27 1.41 -24.03
CA ILE A 92 7.42 1.20 -22.59
C ILE A 92 7.20 -0.26 -22.20
N ASN A 93 8.29 -1.03 -22.16
CA ASN A 93 8.20 -2.45 -21.85
C ASN A 93 8.27 -2.77 -20.35
N THR A 94 8.88 -1.91 -19.52
CA THR A 94 9.05 -2.20 -18.09
C THR A 94 8.74 -0.99 -17.24
N LEU A 95 8.41 -1.20 -15.97
CA LEU A 95 8.28 -0.10 -15.02
C LEU A 95 9.61 0.69 -14.94
N PHE A 96 10.75 0.00 -14.89
CA PHE A 96 12.06 0.64 -14.80
C PHE A 96 12.37 1.57 -15.98
N SER A 97 12.05 1.15 -17.21
CA SER A 97 12.18 2.02 -18.39
C SER A 97 11.22 3.20 -18.36
N ALA A 98 10.04 3.03 -17.73
CA ALA A 98 9.06 4.10 -17.58
C ALA A 98 9.52 5.18 -16.58
N LEU A 99 10.34 4.85 -15.57
CA LEU A 99 10.79 5.79 -14.51
C LEU A 99 11.70 6.94 -15.03
N GLN A 100 11.92 7.05 -16.33
CA GLN A 100 12.69 8.14 -16.91
C GLN A 100 11.88 9.45 -16.87
N PRO A 101 12.51 10.60 -16.57
CA PRO A 101 11.82 11.89 -16.49
C PRO A 101 11.02 12.25 -17.76
N LYS A 102 11.49 11.82 -18.93
CA LYS A 102 10.82 12.05 -20.22
C LYS A 102 9.40 11.45 -20.31
N TYR A 103 9.06 10.47 -19.47
CA TYR A 103 7.75 9.83 -19.43
C TYR A 103 6.88 10.36 -18.28
N PHE A 104 7.30 11.42 -17.59
CA PHE A 104 6.57 11.96 -16.44
C PHE A 104 5.15 12.43 -16.82
N ASP A 105 5.01 13.18 -17.92
CA ASP A 105 3.71 13.64 -18.39
C ASP A 105 2.79 12.47 -18.76
N LEU A 106 3.37 11.44 -19.38
CA LEU A 106 2.67 10.19 -19.70
C LEU A 106 2.18 9.46 -18.44
N PHE A 107 2.96 9.51 -17.35
CA PHE A 107 2.57 8.97 -16.05
C PHE A 107 1.39 9.74 -15.45
N VAL A 108 1.40 11.06 -15.56
CA VAL A 108 0.31 11.93 -15.09
C VAL A 108 -0.97 11.63 -15.87
N GLU A 109 -0.88 11.53 -17.20
CA GLU A 109 -2.00 11.18 -18.07
C GLU A 109 -2.55 9.78 -17.75
N ALA A 110 -1.69 8.77 -17.68
CA ALA A 110 -2.09 7.42 -17.29
C ALA A 110 -2.73 7.38 -15.90
N THR A 111 -2.23 8.17 -14.95
CA THR A 111 -2.83 8.29 -13.61
C THR A 111 -4.22 8.89 -13.66
N LYS A 112 -4.43 9.96 -14.44
CA LYS A 112 -5.75 10.57 -14.65
C LYS A 112 -6.74 9.57 -15.24
N LEU A 113 -6.32 8.77 -16.22
CA LEU A 113 -7.14 7.71 -16.83
C LEU A 113 -7.53 6.64 -15.80
N VAL A 114 -6.57 6.08 -15.05
CA VAL A 114 -6.86 5.02 -14.06
C VAL A 114 -7.70 5.57 -12.89
N ALA A 115 -7.44 6.79 -12.44
CA ALA A 115 -8.17 7.44 -11.37
C ALA A 115 -9.56 7.95 -11.81
N LYS A 116 -9.85 7.89 -13.12
CA LYS A 116 -11.07 8.43 -13.78
C LYS A 116 -11.28 9.90 -13.41
N TYR A 117 -10.34 10.72 -13.82
CA TYR A 117 -10.41 12.17 -13.70
C TYR A 117 -11.50 12.73 -14.62
N ASP A 118 -12.31 13.64 -14.09
CA ASP A 118 -13.34 14.40 -14.80
C ASP A 118 -12.83 15.83 -15.03
N PRO A 119 -12.50 16.23 -16.28
CA PRO A 119 -11.96 17.55 -16.57
C PRO A 119 -12.96 18.69 -16.38
N GLU A 120 -14.27 18.42 -16.49
CA GLU A 120 -15.31 19.46 -16.35
C GLU A 120 -15.48 19.87 -14.88
N LYS A 121 -15.26 18.93 -13.97
CA LYS A 121 -15.44 19.14 -12.52
C LYS A 121 -14.13 19.29 -11.76
N ASP A 122 -12.99 19.00 -12.40
CA ASP A 122 -11.66 18.90 -11.78
C ASP A 122 -11.62 17.93 -10.59
N VAL A 123 -12.27 16.77 -10.74
CA VAL A 123 -12.39 15.76 -9.67
C VAL A 123 -11.94 14.38 -10.14
N TYR A 124 -11.26 13.65 -9.25
CA TYR A 124 -10.96 12.23 -9.42
C TYR A 124 -12.08 11.37 -8.81
N ASN A 125 -12.58 10.37 -9.54
CA ASN A 125 -13.45 9.36 -8.95
C ASN A 125 -12.71 8.45 -7.94
N SER A 126 -11.39 8.31 -8.11
CA SER A 126 -10.52 7.55 -7.20
C SER A 126 -9.38 8.42 -6.65
N PRO A 127 -9.65 9.41 -5.79
CA PRO A 127 -8.64 10.36 -5.32
C PRO A 127 -7.56 9.67 -4.47
N THR A 128 -7.94 8.66 -3.67
CA THR A 128 -6.99 7.86 -2.89
C THR A 128 -5.98 7.12 -3.77
N PHE A 129 -6.39 6.66 -4.95
CA PHE A 129 -5.48 6.02 -5.89
C PHE A 129 -4.47 7.02 -6.44
N ALA A 130 -4.93 8.20 -6.88
CA ALA A 130 -4.06 9.27 -7.37
C ALA A 130 -3.03 9.74 -6.32
N MET A 131 -3.43 9.80 -5.05
CA MET A 131 -2.52 10.12 -3.95
C MET A 131 -1.50 9.00 -3.67
N ASN A 132 -1.96 7.75 -3.60
CA ASN A 132 -1.11 6.59 -3.26
C ASN A 132 -0.11 6.22 -4.36
N ILE A 133 -0.45 6.47 -5.62
CA ILE A 133 0.44 6.10 -6.73
C ILE A 133 1.68 7.00 -6.76
N GLY A 134 1.55 8.30 -6.47
CA GLY A 134 2.70 9.21 -6.41
C GLY A 134 3.72 8.79 -5.37
N THR A 135 3.27 8.41 -4.16
CA THR A 135 4.18 7.90 -3.12
C THR A 135 4.83 6.58 -3.51
N SER A 136 4.09 5.67 -4.15
CA SER A 136 4.63 4.39 -4.62
C SER A 136 5.64 4.57 -5.76
N LEU A 137 5.41 5.51 -6.68
CA LEU A 137 6.35 5.84 -7.75
C LEU A 137 7.64 6.45 -7.21
N LYS A 138 7.55 7.36 -6.24
CA LYS A 138 8.74 7.92 -5.57
C LYS A 138 9.61 6.81 -4.98
N GLN A 139 9.00 5.84 -4.29
CA GLN A 139 9.71 4.67 -3.76
C GLN A 139 10.38 3.85 -4.88
N CYS A 140 9.70 3.65 -6.02
CA CYS A 140 10.30 2.98 -7.16
C CYS A 140 11.51 3.74 -7.72
N CYS A 141 11.45 5.07 -7.80
CA CYS A 141 12.57 5.90 -8.24
C CYS A 141 13.76 5.80 -7.27
N GLU A 142 13.53 5.91 -5.96
CA GLU A 142 14.57 5.78 -4.94
C GLU A 142 15.26 4.41 -4.99
N LEU A 143 14.48 3.34 -5.18
CA LEU A 143 15.01 2.00 -5.36
C LEU A 143 15.81 1.87 -6.66
N ALA A 144 15.32 2.43 -7.77
CA ALA A 144 16.02 2.41 -9.05
C ALA A 144 17.37 3.13 -8.97
N ILE A 145 17.39 4.29 -8.30
CA ILE A 145 18.61 5.06 -8.03
C ILE A 145 19.59 4.23 -7.17
N SER A 146 19.11 3.61 -6.09
CA SER A 146 19.96 2.75 -5.24
C SER A 146 20.54 1.56 -6.00
N MET A 147 19.75 0.93 -6.88
CA MET A 147 20.22 -0.16 -7.73
C MET A 147 21.28 0.31 -8.73
N ALA A 148 21.10 1.49 -9.32
CA ALA A 148 22.07 2.07 -10.23
C ALA A 148 23.41 2.34 -9.52
N TYR A 149 23.38 2.95 -8.33
CA TYR A 149 24.61 3.20 -7.55
C TYR A 149 25.34 1.91 -7.17
N LYS A 150 24.63 0.88 -6.69
CA LYS A 150 25.24 -0.42 -6.34
C LYS A 150 25.92 -1.08 -7.55
N LYS A 151 25.33 -0.96 -8.74
CA LYS A 151 25.90 -1.50 -9.98
C LYS A 151 27.20 -0.79 -10.36
N THR A 152 27.29 0.53 -10.15
CA THR A 152 28.51 1.31 -10.40
C THR A 152 29.63 0.93 -9.43
N SER A 153 29.32 0.58 -8.17
CA SER A 153 30.31 0.13 -7.18
C SER A 153 30.93 -1.25 -7.45
N SER A 154 30.30 -2.06 -8.32
CA SER A 154 30.80 -3.38 -8.72
C SER A 154 31.60 -3.38 -10.03
N ILE A 155 31.83 -2.22 -10.64
CA ILE A 155 32.75 -2.08 -11.77
C ILE A 155 34.09 -1.64 -11.17
N SER A 156 35.01 -2.61 -11.07
CA SER A 156 36.42 -2.33 -10.80
C SER A 156 36.93 -1.30 -11.80
N PHE A 157 37.44 -0.17 -11.29
CA PHE A 157 38.33 0.69 -12.05
C PHE A 157 39.56 -0.14 -12.43
N SER A 158 39.58 -0.63 -13.66
CA SER A 158 40.82 -0.98 -14.35
C SER A 158 41.32 0.30 -15.00
N CYS A 159 42.22 0.99 -14.31
CA CYS A 159 43.23 1.83 -14.92
C CYS A 159 44.56 1.54 -14.21
#